data_AF-A0A452XK20-F1
#
_entry.id   AF-A0A452XK20-F1
#
_cell.length_a   1.000
_cell.length_b   1.000
_cell.length_c   1.000
_cell.angle_alpha   90.00
_cell.angle_beta   90.00
_cell.angle_gamma   90.00
#
_symmetry.space_group_name_H-M   'P 1'
#
loop_
_entity.id
_entity.type
_entity.pdbx_description
1 polymer ?
#
loop_
_entity_poly.entity_id
_entity_poly.type
_entity_poly.pdbx_seq_one_letter_code
_entity_poly.pdbx_strand_id
1 'polypeptide(L)'
;MGPANLLFIIVAVSAQLLSEAWLNFTEYPTANLSTSWTNNESSFTGPHVLQTLFYDGSAVRSLVLSSPQPILGPYFGAGFFCASPCNVFLFAIYIFHIRSDTKPHMVWSANRARPVREGATIELTIDGNLVLRDADGSLVWSSGSSERSVAGMVITEDCNLVLFDRRNGTVWQSFDHPSDVLLPGQSLLEGTRLVANTAATNWTENQVYMTVLPRGTNGYTGLYGYVGSTPSQLYYAFSAWVSENDTGNGPTKVTFLNSSLSLLVQTRQPSNPRMHNISLPAAKSTQYVRLESDGHLRLYEWSEDLLKCILRSDVTMLRELNDDCEFPTVCGEYGICTAGQCTCPFQDNSSSINYFKPVHLRKANLGCAPLNSISCQEMQHHKLLTLTDVSYFDTHHTIENATNVDSCKQACLKNCSCRAVIFRYHLNDSQSAI
;
A
#
# COMPACT_ATOMS: atom_id res chain seq x y z
N MET A 1 -52.15 -58.13 33.19
CA MET A 1 -51.12 -57.53 34.06
C MET A 1 -49.82 -58.28 33.84
N GLY A 2 -48.89 -57.68 33.12
CA GLY A 2 -47.48 -58.08 33.07
C GLY A 2 -46.68 -56.78 33.14
N PRO A 3 -45.66 -56.66 34.00
CA PRO A 3 -44.99 -55.39 34.20
C PRO A 3 -44.16 -55.05 32.96
N ALA A 4 -44.44 -53.90 32.35
CA ALA A 4 -43.56 -53.31 31.36
C ALA A 4 -42.33 -52.76 32.12
N ASN A 5 -41.18 -53.39 31.93
CA ASN A 5 -39.91 -52.90 32.46
C ASN A 5 -39.50 -51.65 31.67
N LEU A 6 -39.75 -50.46 32.23
CA LEU A 6 -39.13 -49.22 31.76
C LEU A 6 -37.66 -49.20 32.20
N LEU A 7 -36.75 -49.29 31.25
CA LEU A 7 -35.32 -49.07 31.46
C LEU A 7 -35.05 -47.55 31.42
N PHE A 8 -34.75 -46.93 32.56
CA PHE A 8 -34.26 -45.56 32.60
C PHE A 8 -32.74 -45.57 32.53
N ILE A 9 -32.16 -45.09 31.43
CA ILE A 9 -30.72 -44.85 31.30
C ILE A 9 -30.46 -43.42 31.78
N ILE A 10 -29.79 -43.28 32.92
CA ILE A 10 -29.23 -42.00 33.37
C ILE A 10 -27.92 -41.81 32.60
N VAL A 11 -27.94 -40.98 31.56
CA VAL A 11 -26.69 -40.50 30.94
C VAL A 11 -26.15 -39.39 31.82
N ALA A 12 -25.19 -39.73 32.69
CA ALA A 12 -24.37 -38.73 33.35
C ALA A 12 -23.48 -38.09 32.28
N VAL A 13 -23.93 -36.98 31.69
CA VAL A 13 -23.03 -36.08 30.98
C VAL A 13 -22.17 -35.46 32.05
N SER A 14 -20.93 -35.94 32.20
CA SER A 14 -19.90 -35.18 32.88
C SER A 14 -19.76 -33.87 32.11
N ALA A 15 -20.42 -32.82 32.58
CA ALA A 15 -20.00 -31.47 32.29
C ALA A 15 -18.60 -31.36 32.90
N GLN A 16 -17.58 -31.69 32.11
CA GLN A 16 -16.27 -31.14 32.34
C GLN A 16 -16.51 -29.63 32.29
N LEU A 17 -16.54 -29.00 33.47
CA LEU A 17 -16.13 -27.62 33.59
C LEU A 17 -14.74 -27.58 32.96
N LEU A 18 -14.69 -27.29 31.65
CA LEU A 18 -13.55 -26.64 31.07
C LEU A 18 -13.39 -25.40 31.93
N SER A 19 -12.43 -25.44 32.85
CA SER A 19 -11.90 -24.19 33.35
C SER A 19 -11.47 -23.46 32.09
N GLU A 20 -12.21 -22.43 31.71
CA GLU A 20 -11.68 -21.39 30.85
C GLU A 20 -10.49 -20.81 31.63
N ALA A 21 -9.34 -21.45 31.48
CA ALA A 21 -8.08 -20.80 31.69
C ALA A 21 -8.10 -19.69 30.65
N TRP A 22 -8.56 -18.51 31.07
CA TRP A 22 -8.35 -17.27 30.34
C TRP A 22 -6.87 -17.29 29.98
N LEU A 23 -6.57 -17.54 28.71
CA LEU A 23 -5.28 -17.17 28.15
C LEU A 23 -5.23 -15.67 28.37
N ASN A 24 -4.56 -15.25 29.45
CA ASN A 24 -4.20 -13.86 29.66
C ASN A 24 -3.27 -13.51 28.49
N PHE A 25 -3.86 -13.08 27.38
CA PHE A 25 -3.13 -12.48 26.28
C PHE A 25 -2.52 -11.21 26.86
N THR A 26 -1.25 -11.31 27.27
CA THR A 26 -0.56 -10.20 27.88
C THR A 26 -0.14 -9.26 26.77
N GLU A 27 -0.66 -8.05 26.81
CA GLU A 27 -0.15 -6.95 26.01
C GLU A 27 1.26 -6.59 26.52
N TYR A 28 2.13 -6.23 25.60
CA TYR A 28 3.48 -5.75 25.87
C TYR A 28 3.76 -4.62 24.88
N PRO A 29 3.15 -3.45 25.07
CA PRO A 29 3.20 -2.37 24.09
C PRO A 29 4.57 -1.70 24.02
N THR A 30 5.46 -1.93 25.01
CA THR A 30 6.72 -1.20 25.18
C THR A 30 7.94 -2.11 25.20
N ALA A 31 9.09 -1.56 24.81
CA ALA A 31 10.40 -2.17 24.97
C ALA A 31 11.43 -1.17 25.48
N ASN A 32 12.35 -1.65 26.32
CA ASN A 32 13.44 -0.84 26.88
C ASN A 32 14.67 -0.85 25.96
N LEU A 33 15.56 0.12 26.17
CA LEU A 33 16.88 0.11 25.52
C LEU A 33 17.66 -1.18 25.81
N SER A 34 18.60 -1.51 24.94
CA SER A 34 19.40 -2.74 24.97
C SER A 34 18.56 -4.02 24.84
N THR A 35 17.39 -3.94 24.20
CA THR A 35 16.57 -5.10 23.88
C THR A 35 16.88 -5.57 22.46
N SER A 36 17.15 -6.85 22.30
CA SER A 36 17.44 -7.49 21.02
C SER A 36 16.51 -8.68 20.79
N TRP A 37 15.99 -8.80 19.57
CA TRP A 37 15.12 -9.88 19.15
C TRP A 37 15.71 -10.55 17.91
N THR A 38 15.81 -11.87 17.96
CA THR A 38 16.26 -12.68 16.82
C THR A 38 15.07 -13.38 16.18
N ASN A 39 14.93 -13.23 14.87
CA ASN A 39 13.89 -13.82 14.03
C ASN A 39 14.09 -15.33 13.87
N ASN A 40 13.84 -16.09 14.93
CA ASN A 40 13.88 -17.55 14.95
C ASN A 40 12.60 -18.09 15.59
N GLU A 41 12.02 -19.16 15.04
CA GLU A 41 10.80 -19.79 15.59
C GLU A 41 10.88 -20.09 17.09
N SER A 42 12.03 -20.60 17.56
CA SER A 42 12.26 -20.93 18.97
C SER A 42 12.30 -19.73 19.92
N SER A 43 12.54 -18.52 19.40
CA SER A 43 12.59 -17.29 20.22
C SER A 43 11.19 -16.79 20.60
N PHE A 44 10.13 -17.31 19.96
CA PHE A 44 8.75 -16.83 20.07
C PHE A 44 7.79 -17.86 20.70
N THR A 45 8.31 -18.76 21.54
CA THR A 45 7.51 -19.80 22.24
C THR A 45 7.24 -19.47 23.72
N GLY A 46 7.45 -18.21 24.14
CA GLY A 46 7.30 -17.76 25.52
C GLY A 46 5.99 -17.01 25.80
N PRO A 47 5.60 -16.82 27.07
CA PRO A 47 4.34 -16.15 27.45
C PRO A 47 4.27 -14.65 27.10
N HIS A 48 5.38 -14.04 26.66
CA HIS A 48 5.50 -12.60 26.40
C HIS A 48 5.91 -12.25 24.97
N VAL A 49 6.01 -13.23 24.07
CA VAL A 49 6.35 -12.97 22.65
C VAL A 49 5.56 -13.96 21.79
N LEU A 50 4.69 -13.45 20.92
CA LEU A 50 3.73 -14.27 20.18
C LEU A 50 4.18 -14.49 18.74
N GLN A 51 4.33 -15.76 18.37
CA GLN A 51 4.22 -16.21 16.99
C GLN A 51 2.76 -16.55 16.69
N THR A 52 2.22 -16.01 15.61
CA THR A 52 0.88 -16.36 15.11
C THR A 52 0.98 -16.78 13.65
N LEU A 53 0.44 -17.95 13.36
CA LEU A 53 0.34 -18.52 12.01
C LEU A 53 -1.11 -18.35 11.52
N PHE A 54 -1.26 -18.00 10.24
CA PHE A 54 -2.57 -17.76 9.63
C PHE A 54 -2.88 -18.79 8.55
N TYR A 55 -4.16 -18.91 8.16
CA TYR A 55 -4.61 -19.94 7.22
C TYR A 55 -3.98 -19.82 5.82
N ASP A 56 -3.59 -18.62 5.42
CA ASP A 56 -2.90 -18.37 4.16
C ASP A 56 -1.40 -18.74 4.20
N GLY A 57 -0.92 -19.24 5.35
CA GLY A 57 0.47 -19.59 5.60
C GLY A 57 1.37 -18.39 5.91
N SER A 58 0.81 -17.19 6.04
CA SER A 58 1.56 -16.05 6.59
C SER A 58 1.79 -16.22 8.09
N ALA A 59 2.77 -15.50 8.62
CA ALA A 59 3.06 -15.49 10.05
C ALA A 59 3.50 -14.10 10.53
N VAL A 60 3.21 -13.83 11.80
CA VAL A 60 3.76 -12.68 12.52
C VAL A 60 4.51 -13.15 13.76
N ARG A 61 5.58 -12.43 14.09
CA ARG A 61 6.41 -12.59 15.29
C ARG A 61 6.54 -11.23 15.94
N SER A 62 5.64 -10.96 16.89
CA SER A 62 5.44 -9.63 17.48
C SER A 62 6.49 -9.32 18.55
N LEU A 63 7.15 -8.17 18.43
CA LEU A 63 8.14 -7.66 19.39
C LEU A 63 7.47 -6.78 20.45
N VAL A 64 6.49 -6.00 20.00
CA VAL A 64 5.57 -5.22 20.83
C VAL A 64 4.16 -5.41 20.32
N LEU A 65 3.20 -5.42 21.24
CA LEU A 65 1.80 -5.72 20.94
C LEU A 65 0.87 -4.95 21.88
N SER A 66 -0.13 -4.29 21.31
CA SER A 66 -1.20 -3.60 22.02
C SER A 66 -2.55 -3.87 21.35
N SER A 67 -3.63 -3.79 22.11
CA SER A 67 -4.99 -3.90 21.60
C SER A 67 -5.92 -3.00 22.44
N PRO A 68 -6.60 -2.02 21.83
CA PRO A 68 -7.56 -1.17 22.55
C PRO A 68 -8.76 -1.95 23.09
N GLN A 69 -9.11 -3.09 22.46
CA GLN A 69 -10.20 -3.96 22.90
C GLN A 69 -9.82 -5.45 22.72
N PRO A 70 -9.10 -6.08 23.67
CA PRO A 70 -8.48 -7.41 23.51
C PRO A 70 -9.41 -8.57 23.14
N ILE A 71 -10.72 -8.41 23.36
CA ILE A 71 -11.71 -9.47 23.10
C ILE A 71 -12.17 -9.44 21.64
N LEU A 72 -12.67 -8.31 21.12
CA LEU A 72 -13.28 -8.23 19.78
C LEU A 72 -12.55 -7.26 18.84
N GLY A 73 -11.71 -6.41 19.40
CA GLY A 73 -10.98 -5.39 18.68
C GLY A 73 -9.64 -5.88 18.12
N PRO A 74 -9.05 -5.08 17.23
CA PRO A 74 -7.79 -5.44 16.61
C PRO A 74 -6.63 -5.38 17.60
N TYR A 75 -5.64 -6.24 17.36
CA TYR A 75 -4.30 -6.13 17.90
C TYR A 75 -3.40 -5.39 16.91
N PHE A 76 -2.61 -4.46 17.44
CA PHE A 76 -1.57 -3.72 16.76
C PHE A 76 -0.22 -4.27 17.19
N GLY A 77 0.46 -4.93 16.25
CA GLY A 77 1.78 -5.50 16.49
C GLY A 77 2.84 -4.81 15.65
N ALA A 78 4.05 -4.70 16.19
CA ALA A 78 5.24 -4.42 15.40
C ALA A 78 6.24 -5.56 15.56
N GLY A 79 6.74 -6.08 14.45
CA GLY A 79 7.66 -7.21 14.45
C GLY A 79 7.95 -7.81 13.10
N PHE A 80 8.39 -9.07 13.08
CA PHE A 80 8.67 -9.76 11.83
C PHE A 80 7.37 -10.29 11.23
N PHE A 81 7.12 -9.94 9.98
CA PHE A 81 6.04 -10.45 9.17
C PHE A 81 6.60 -11.24 8.00
N CYS A 82 6.02 -12.41 7.72
CA CYS A 82 6.29 -13.16 6.51
C CYS A 82 5.00 -13.59 5.85
N ALA A 83 5.04 -13.68 4.53
CA ALA A 83 3.98 -14.29 3.75
C ALA A 83 4.39 -15.68 3.32
N SER A 84 3.41 -16.56 3.16
CA SER A 84 3.62 -17.92 2.65
C SER A 84 4.49 -17.91 1.38
N PRO A 85 5.54 -18.76 1.32
CA PRO A 85 5.89 -19.85 2.24
C PRO A 85 6.84 -19.46 3.40
N CYS A 86 6.93 -18.18 3.75
CA CYS A 86 7.75 -17.64 4.84
C CYS A 86 9.28 -17.84 4.68
N ASN A 87 9.77 -17.65 3.45
CA ASN A 87 11.20 -17.69 3.16
C ASN A 87 11.94 -16.40 3.53
N VAL A 88 11.23 -15.28 3.55
CA VAL A 88 11.76 -13.94 3.83
C VAL A 88 10.81 -13.16 4.71
N PHE A 89 11.34 -12.19 5.44
CA PHE A 89 10.66 -11.44 6.46
C PHE A 89 10.82 -9.92 6.26
N LEU A 90 9.79 -9.20 6.64
CA LEU A 90 9.77 -7.75 6.75
C LEU A 90 9.67 -7.38 8.23
N PHE A 91 10.39 -6.34 8.63
CA PHE A 91 10.03 -5.61 9.84
C PHE A 91 8.83 -4.72 9.52
N ALA A 92 7.73 -4.94 10.22
CA ALA A 92 6.42 -4.43 9.85
C ALA A 92 5.57 -4.08 11.05
N ILE A 93 4.59 -3.19 10.82
CA ILE A 93 3.46 -2.96 11.72
C ILE A 93 2.22 -3.57 11.06
N TYR A 94 1.41 -4.28 11.82
CA TYR A 94 0.24 -5.00 11.31
C TYR A 94 -0.94 -4.99 12.28
N ILE A 95 -2.12 -5.07 11.69
CA ILE A 95 -3.42 -5.18 12.34
C ILE A 95 -3.94 -6.61 12.16
N PHE A 96 -4.25 -7.30 13.25
CA PHE A 96 -4.76 -8.67 13.21
C PHE A 96 -5.58 -8.97 14.46
N HIS A 97 -6.11 -10.18 14.54
CA HIS A 97 -6.70 -10.66 15.78
C HIS A 97 -6.19 -12.06 16.08
N ILE A 98 -5.73 -12.26 17.31
CA ILE A 98 -5.10 -13.49 17.80
C ILE A 98 -6.00 -14.74 17.71
N ARG A 99 -7.32 -14.57 17.76
CA ARG A 99 -8.31 -15.67 17.58
C ARG A 99 -8.85 -15.78 16.16
N SER A 100 -8.30 -15.02 15.22
CA SER A 100 -8.72 -14.99 13.83
C SER A 100 -7.66 -15.66 12.96
N ASP A 101 -8.07 -16.61 12.14
CA ASP A 101 -7.19 -17.26 11.17
C ASP A 101 -6.99 -16.41 9.89
N THR A 102 -7.58 -15.21 9.85
CA THR A 102 -7.49 -14.32 8.69
C THR A 102 -6.14 -13.63 8.63
N LYS A 103 -5.65 -13.42 7.41
CA LYS A 103 -4.36 -12.78 7.13
C LYS A 103 -4.22 -11.43 7.88
N PRO A 104 -3.06 -11.15 8.50
CA PRO A 104 -2.79 -9.87 9.13
C PRO A 104 -2.68 -8.76 8.08
N HIS A 105 -3.18 -7.58 8.42
CA HIS A 105 -3.15 -6.41 7.55
C HIS A 105 -1.91 -5.59 7.90
N MET A 106 -0.84 -5.73 7.11
CA MET A 106 0.37 -4.93 7.27
C MET A 106 0.11 -3.47 6.88
N VAL A 107 0.32 -2.53 7.80
CA VAL A 107 0.09 -1.09 7.59
C VAL A 107 1.37 -0.28 7.48
N TRP A 108 2.53 -0.90 7.75
CA TRP A 108 3.83 -0.26 7.58
C TRP A 108 4.94 -1.30 7.45
N SER A 109 6.01 -0.99 6.71
CA SER A 109 7.24 -1.79 6.74
C SER A 109 8.49 -0.95 6.48
N ALA A 110 9.56 -1.30 7.18
CA ALA A 110 10.87 -0.66 7.09
C ALA A 110 11.68 -1.04 5.85
N ASN A 111 11.54 -2.29 5.38
CA ASN A 111 12.52 -2.93 4.50
C ASN A 111 11.89 -3.65 3.30
N ARG A 112 10.83 -3.10 2.71
CA ARG A 112 10.17 -3.65 1.50
C ARG A 112 11.15 -3.92 0.35
N ALA A 113 12.15 -3.07 0.18
CA ALA A 113 13.18 -3.19 -0.86
C ALA A 113 14.24 -4.27 -0.55
N ARG A 114 14.42 -4.64 0.72
CA ARG A 114 15.44 -5.62 1.16
C ARG A 114 14.88 -6.50 2.30
N PRO A 115 14.02 -7.49 1.98
CA PRO A 115 13.56 -8.48 2.94
C PRO A 115 14.73 -9.24 3.58
N VAL A 116 14.56 -9.69 4.83
CA VAL A 116 15.59 -10.41 5.61
C VAL A 116 15.25 -11.89 5.76
N ARG A 117 16.23 -12.70 6.16
CA ARG A 117 16.09 -14.16 6.34
C ARG A 117 15.77 -14.52 7.79
N GLU A 118 15.44 -15.79 8.01
CA GLU A 118 15.46 -16.40 9.35
C GLU A 118 16.84 -16.16 10.00
N GLY A 119 16.87 -15.82 11.28
CA GLY A 119 18.09 -15.44 12.01
C GLY A 119 18.42 -13.95 11.99
N ALA A 120 17.67 -13.12 11.24
CA ALA A 120 17.79 -11.66 11.29
C ALA A 120 17.52 -11.11 12.70
N THR A 121 18.09 -9.95 13.02
CA THR A 121 17.97 -9.35 14.36
C THR A 121 17.42 -7.93 14.28
N ILE A 122 16.51 -7.60 15.19
CA ILE A 122 16.14 -6.22 15.50
C ILE A 122 16.70 -5.89 16.88
N GLU A 123 17.36 -4.75 17.01
CA GLU A 123 17.93 -4.29 18.27
C GLU A 123 17.52 -2.84 18.52
N LEU A 124 16.94 -2.56 19.69
CA LEU A 124 16.87 -1.22 20.24
C LEU A 124 18.13 -1.00 21.06
N THR A 125 19.11 -0.34 20.47
CA THR A 125 20.46 -0.21 21.01
C THR A 125 20.50 0.70 22.25
N ILE A 126 21.59 0.62 23.02
CA ILE A 126 21.75 1.44 24.23
C ILE A 126 21.85 2.95 23.94
N ASP A 127 22.33 3.33 22.76
CA ASP A 127 22.38 4.70 22.25
C ASP A 127 21.06 5.17 21.61
N GLY A 128 20.03 4.31 21.59
CA GLY A 128 18.68 4.71 21.19
C GLY A 128 18.35 4.55 19.71
N ASN A 129 19.08 3.72 18.97
CA ASN A 129 18.80 3.42 17.58
C ASN A 129 18.01 2.11 17.48
N LEU A 130 17.00 2.05 16.61
CA LEU A 130 16.32 0.80 16.26
C LEU A 130 16.94 0.27 14.98
N VAL A 131 17.60 -0.89 15.04
CA VAL A 131 18.47 -1.40 13.97
C VAL A 131 18.02 -2.79 13.53
N LEU A 132 17.79 -2.95 12.23
CA LEU A 132 17.52 -4.24 11.58
C LEU A 132 18.77 -4.73 10.86
N ARG A 133 19.22 -5.95 11.20
CA ARG A 133 20.30 -6.67 10.50
C ARG A 133 19.80 -7.98 9.94
N ASP A 134 20.27 -8.36 8.75
CA ASP A 134 20.01 -9.69 8.20
C ASP A 134 20.83 -10.75 8.96
N ALA A 135 20.55 -12.04 8.71
CA ALA A 135 21.18 -13.16 9.41
C ALA A 135 22.71 -13.25 9.25
N ASP A 136 23.28 -12.57 8.25
CA ASP A 136 24.73 -12.44 8.06
C ASP A 136 25.35 -11.23 8.81
N GLY A 137 24.54 -10.49 9.57
CA GLY A 137 24.93 -9.28 10.30
C GLY A 137 24.91 -7.99 9.48
N SER A 138 24.61 -8.07 8.17
CA SER A 138 24.55 -6.90 7.31
C SER A 138 23.44 -5.94 7.74
N LEU A 139 23.75 -4.63 7.79
CA LEU A 139 22.76 -3.60 8.10
C LEU A 139 21.73 -3.50 6.98
N VAL A 140 20.45 -3.64 7.32
CA VAL A 140 19.33 -3.57 6.35
C VAL A 140 18.59 -2.24 6.50
N TRP A 141 18.30 -1.84 7.73
CA TRP A 141 17.57 -0.62 8.03
C TRP A 141 17.89 -0.12 9.44
N SER A 142 17.76 1.20 9.67
CA SER A 142 17.80 1.77 11.02
C SER A 142 16.93 3.03 11.10
N SER A 143 16.39 3.34 12.28
CA SER A 143 15.63 4.57 12.54
C SER A 143 16.48 5.85 12.44
N GLY A 144 17.81 5.76 12.56
CA GLY A 144 18.70 6.92 12.54
C GLY A 144 18.56 7.81 13.78
N SER A 145 18.13 7.23 14.90
CA SER A 145 17.84 7.92 16.16
C SER A 145 18.95 7.79 17.21
N SER A 146 20.10 7.24 16.82
CA SER A 146 21.31 7.16 17.66
C SER A 146 21.65 8.51 18.30
N GLU A 147 21.95 8.49 19.60
CA GLU A 147 22.32 9.65 20.43
C GLU A 147 21.23 10.74 20.56
N ARG A 148 19.99 10.46 20.11
CA ARG A 148 18.86 11.41 20.21
C ARG A 148 18.04 11.26 21.49
N SER A 149 18.67 10.81 22.58
CA SER A 149 18.06 10.69 23.92
C SER A 149 16.83 9.76 24.01
N VAL A 150 16.72 8.75 23.14
CA VAL A 150 15.68 7.72 23.24
C VAL A 150 15.79 7.00 24.58
N ALA A 151 14.66 6.76 25.22
CA ALA A 151 14.51 6.05 26.49
C ALA A 151 13.77 4.71 26.32
N GLY A 152 12.97 4.55 25.26
CA GLY A 152 12.25 3.32 24.97
C GLY A 152 11.49 3.37 23.65
N MET A 153 10.79 2.27 23.36
CA MET A 153 9.94 2.09 22.19
C MET A 153 8.52 1.72 22.63
N VAL A 154 7.50 2.18 21.90
CA VAL A 154 6.08 1.84 22.14
C VAL A 154 5.31 1.69 20.83
N ILE A 155 4.41 0.70 20.75
CA ILE A 155 3.32 0.68 19.76
C ILE A 155 2.08 1.32 20.41
N THR A 156 1.57 2.40 19.82
CA THR A 156 0.41 3.12 20.38
C THR A 156 -0.92 2.48 19.98
N GLU A 157 -2.00 2.90 20.63
CA GLU A 157 -3.38 2.53 20.27
C GLU A 157 -3.81 3.06 18.88
N ASP A 158 -3.06 3.99 18.30
CA ASP A 158 -3.25 4.47 16.92
C ASP A 158 -2.43 3.67 15.90
N CYS A 159 -1.83 2.55 16.32
CA CYS A 159 -0.95 1.71 15.48
C CYS A 159 0.31 2.46 15.01
N ASN A 160 0.81 3.40 15.81
CA ASN A 160 2.06 4.13 15.55
C ASN A 160 3.21 3.54 16.38
N LEU A 161 4.29 3.12 15.74
CA LEU A 161 5.52 2.73 16.43
C LEU A 161 6.36 3.97 16.73
N VAL A 162 6.60 4.25 18.01
CA VAL A 162 7.27 5.46 18.49
C VAL A 162 8.51 5.10 19.31
N LEU A 163 9.63 5.77 19.02
CA LEU A 163 10.77 5.86 19.92
C LEU A 163 10.63 7.16 20.71
N PHE A 164 10.61 7.07 22.04
CA PHE A 164 10.33 8.21 22.92
C PHE A 164 11.50 8.52 23.84
N ASP A 165 11.65 9.80 24.24
CA ASP A 165 12.65 10.25 25.21
C ASP A 165 12.14 10.15 26.67
N ARG A 166 12.97 10.52 27.65
CA ARG A 166 12.60 10.48 29.09
C ARG A 166 11.47 11.42 29.49
N ARG A 167 11.08 12.35 28.62
CA ARG A 167 9.96 13.29 28.80
C ARG A 167 8.73 12.84 27.99
N ASN A 168 8.73 11.60 27.47
CA ASN A 168 7.73 11.06 26.55
C ASN A 168 7.59 11.86 25.25
N GLY A 169 8.63 12.60 24.86
CA GLY A 169 8.71 13.27 23.56
C GLY A 169 9.03 12.28 22.45
N THR A 170 8.35 12.41 21.31
CA THR A 170 8.63 11.60 20.12
C THR A 170 9.99 11.96 19.53
N VAL A 171 10.89 10.98 19.47
CA VAL A 171 12.22 11.12 18.84
C VAL A 171 12.19 10.58 17.41
N TRP A 172 11.44 9.50 17.19
CA TRP A 172 11.19 8.89 15.88
C TRP A 172 9.81 8.23 15.91
N GLN A 173 9.11 8.21 14.79
CA GLN A 173 7.83 7.49 14.67
C GLN A 173 7.59 6.94 13.26
N SER A 174 6.87 5.83 13.16
CA SER A 174 6.51 5.24 11.87
C SER A 174 5.62 6.15 11.02
N PHE A 175 4.83 7.02 11.65
CA PHE A 175 3.93 7.94 10.96
C PHE A 175 4.64 8.92 10.02
N ASP A 176 5.91 9.24 10.30
CA ASP A 176 6.72 10.14 9.46
C ASP A 176 7.33 9.43 8.25
N HIS A 177 7.18 8.10 8.16
CA HIS A 177 7.78 7.25 7.13
C HIS A 177 6.72 6.33 6.50
N PRO A 178 5.65 6.85 5.87
CA PRO A 178 4.59 6.04 5.31
C PRO A 178 5.10 5.10 4.20
N SER A 179 4.40 3.98 4.00
CA SER A 179 4.71 2.98 2.97
C SER A 179 3.65 2.99 1.87
N ASP A 180 2.55 2.25 2.03
CA ASP A 180 1.37 2.25 1.17
C ASP A 180 0.09 2.66 1.90
N VAL A 181 0.15 2.86 3.22
CA VAL A 181 -1.00 3.11 4.11
C VAL A 181 -0.86 4.45 4.85
N LEU A 182 -2.00 5.10 5.08
CA LEU A 182 -2.20 6.17 6.06
C LEU A 182 -3.15 5.71 7.16
N LEU A 183 -2.74 5.91 8.41
CA LEU A 183 -3.52 5.66 9.62
C LEU A 183 -4.19 6.95 10.13
N PRO A 184 -5.27 6.85 10.94
CA PRO A 184 -5.92 8.02 11.53
C PRO A 184 -4.92 8.87 12.33
N GLY A 185 -4.98 10.19 12.16
CA GLY A 185 -4.05 11.15 12.75
C GLY A 185 -2.73 11.31 11.96
N GLN A 186 -2.38 10.37 11.08
CA GLN A 186 -1.18 10.47 10.25
C GLN A 186 -1.32 11.54 9.16
N SER A 187 -0.22 12.22 8.85
CA SER A 187 -0.15 13.22 7.78
C SER A 187 0.87 12.83 6.72
N LEU A 188 0.47 12.90 5.45
CA LEU A 188 1.37 12.89 4.30
C LEU A 188 1.83 14.33 4.05
N LEU A 189 3.14 14.57 4.15
CA LEU A 189 3.76 15.88 3.97
C LEU A 189 4.17 16.09 2.52
N GLU A 190 4.40 17.35 2.13
CA GLU A 190 5.01 17.67 0.84
C GLU A 190 6.27 16.82 0.57
N GLY A 191 6.31 16.20 -0.60
CA GLY A 191 7.43 15.36 -1.04
C GLY A 191 7.45 13.93 -0.49
N THR A 192 6.61 13.59 0.49
CA THR A 192 6.47 12.19 0.94
C THR A 192 5.49 11.43 0.06
N ARG A 193 5.74 10.12 -0.11
CA ARG A 193 4.99 9.26 -1.04
C ARG A 193 4.32 8.11 -0.30
N LEU A 194 3.08 7.82 -0.71
CA LEU A 194 2.50 6.49 -0.57
C LEU A 194 2.82 5.74 -1.85
N VAL A 195 3.46 4.57 -1.74
CA VAL A 195 3.86 3.75 -2.88
C VAL A 195 3.14 2.42 -2.78
N ALA A 196 2.32 2.12 -3.78
CA ALA A 196 1.53 0.91 -3.82
C ALA A 196 2.42 -0.34 -3.80
N ASN A 197 1.88 -1.43 -3.26
CA ASN A 197 2.51 -2.74 -3.44
C ASN A 197 2.29 -3.25 -4.87
N THR A 198 3.14 -4.17 -5.32
CA THR A 198 2.99 -4.81 -6.64
C THR A 198 1.73 -5.66 -6.69
N ALA A 199 1.39 -6.33 -5.58
CA ALA A 199 0.13 -7.06 -5.41
C ALA A 199 -0.22 -7.19 -3.91
N ALA A 200 -1.44 -7.64 -3.61
CA ALA A 200 -1.88 -7.90 -2.23
C ALA A 200 -1.02 -8.95 -1.47
N THR A 201 -0.29 -9.79 -2.21
CA THR A 201 0.62 -10.82 -1.69
C THR A 201 2.09 -10.54 -2.00
N ASN A 202 2.40 -9.44 -2.70
CA ASN A 202 3.75 -9.05 -3.04
C ASN A 202 3.98 -7.57 -2.70
N TRP A 203 4.71 -7.35 -1.61
CA TRP A 203 4.99 -6.03 -1.03
C TRP A 203 6.20 -5.33 -1.62
N THR A 204 6.73 -5.81 -2.74
CA THR A 204 7.67 -5.00 -3.52
C THR A 204 6.96 -3.74 -4.00
N GLU A 205 7.68 -2.62 -3.97
CA GLU A 205 7.15 -1.33 -4.40
C GLU A 205 6.80 -1.36 -5.88
N ASN A 206 5.57 -0.95 -6.19
CA ASN A 206 5.10 -0.71 -7.54
C ASN A 206 5.51 0.71 -8.00
N GLN A 207 5.34 1.00 -9.28
CA GLN A 207 5.53 2.32 -9.84
C GLN A 207 4.35 3.27 -9.57
N VAL A 208 3.22 2.76 -9.06
CA VAL A 208 2.07 3.59 -8.71
C VAL A 208 2.29 4.24 -7.34
N TYR A 209 2.24 5.57 -7.28
CA TYR A 209 2.42 6.30 -6.04
C TYR A 209 1.53 7.55 -5.95
N MET A 210 1.20 7.96 -4.74
CA MET A 210 0.57 9.25 -4.44
C MET A 210 1.49 10.12 -3.59
N THR A 211 1.53 11.41 -3.87
CA THR A 211 2.40 12.38 -3.18
C THR A 211 1.68 13.70 -2.98
N VAL A 212 2.01 14.42 -1.91
CA VAL A 212 1.61 15.82 -1.77
C VAL A 212 2.62 16.68 -2.52
N LEU A 213 2.12 17.53 -3.42
CA LEU A 213 2.93 18.53 -4.10
C LEU A 213 2.63 19.93 -3.56
N PRO A 214 3.67 20.78 -3.42
CA PRO A 214 3.49 22.17 -3.03
C PRO A 214 2.74 22.95 -4.12
N ARG A 215 2.46 24.22 -3.84
CA ARG A 215 1.84 25.13 -4.80
C ARG A 215 2.67 25.24 -6.08
N GLY A 216 2.11 24.77 -7.20
CA GLY A 216 2.69 24.93 -8.53
C GLY A 216 2.50 26.34 -9.10
N THR A 217 3.09 26.59 -10.27
CA THR A 217 2.93 27.86 -11.02
C THR A 217 1.49 28.12 -11.46
N ASN A 218 0.70 27.06 -11.65
CA ASN A 218 -0.74 27.13 -11.92
C ASN A 218 -1.59 27.51 -10.68
N GLY A 219 -0.97 27.62 -9.50
CA GLY A 219 -1.62 28.01 -8.25
C GLY A 219 -2.32 26.88 -7.48
N TYR A 220 -2.13 25.63 -7.90
CA TYR A 220 -2.73 24.47 -7.23
C TYR A 220 -1.72 23.74 -6.35
N THR A 221 -2.19 23.25 -5.20
CA THR A 221 -1.47 22.39 -4.27
C THR A 221 -2.39 21.24 -3.85
N GLY A 222 -1.86 20.06 -3.52
CA GLY A 222 -2.71 18.91 -3.25
C GLY A 222 -2.06 17.55 -3.26
N LEU A 223 -2.90 16.52 -3.19
CA LEU A 223 -2.54 15.11 -3.35
C LEU A 223 -2.65 14.73 -4.83
N TYR A 224 -1.59 14.14 -5.38
CA TYR A 224 -1.54 13.72 -6.77
C TYR A 224 -1.08 12.27 -6.87
N GLY A 225 -1.73 11.49 -7.73
CA GLY A 225 -1.39 10.10 -8.05
C GLY A 225 -0.69 10.01 -9.40
N TYR A 226 0.41 9.27 -9.42
CA TYR A 226 1.27 9.08 -10.58
C TYR A 226 1.59 7.61 -10.84
N VAL A 227 1.82 7.30 -12.11
CA VAL A 227 2.59 6.13 -12.53
C VAL A 227 4.04 6.57 -12.74
N GLY A 228 4.97 5.82 -12.15
CA GLY A 228 6.41 6.05 -12.19
C GLY A 228 7.00 5.79 -13.56
N SER A 229 6.88 6.77 -14.44
CA SER A 229 7.53 6.86 -15.75
C SER A 229 8.42 8.10 -15.84
N THR A 230 8.99 8.39 -17.00
CA THR A 230 9.97 9.47 -17.21
C THR A 230 9.55 10.29 -18.43
N PRO A 231 8.76 11.37 -18.27
CA PRO A 231 8.26 11.93 -17.01
C PRO A 231 7.10 11.12 -16.41
N SER A 232 6.91 11.22 -15.09
CA SER A 232 5.80 10.57 -14.39
C SER A 232 4.45 10.98 -14.98
N GLN A 233 3.55 10.00 -15.14
CA GLN A 233 2.22 10.22 -15.71
C GLN A 233 1.17 10.40 -14.62
N LEU A 234 0.51 11.56 -14.62
CA LEU A 234 -0.56 11.89 -13.69
C LEU A 234 -1.81 11.07 -14.03
N TYR A 235 -2.42 10.44 -13.03
CA TYR A 235 -3.71 9.73 -13.17
C TYR A 235 -4.77 10.21 -12.16
N TYR A 236 -4.36 10.88 -11.08
CA TYR A 236 -5.30 11.34 -10.05
C TYR A 236 -4.86 12.68 -9.47
N ALA A 237 -5.79 13.59 -9.22
CA ALA A 237 -5.51 14.87 -8.58
C ALA A 237 -6.62 15.31 -7.62
N PHE A 238 -6.29 15.45 -6.34
CA PHE A 238 -7.09 16.13 -5.32
C PHE A 238 -6.35 17.39 -4.87
N SER A 239 -6.71 18.52 -5.48
CA SER A 239 -6.00 19.77 -5.33
C SER A 239 -6.93 20.94 -5.04
N ALA A 240 -6.40 21.95 -4.36
CA ALA A 240 -7.06 23.22 -4.09
C ALA A 240 -6.29 24.37 -4.74
N TRP A 241 -7.04 25.36 -5.24
CA TRP A 241 -6.45 26.62 -5.68
C TRP A 241 -6.10 27.48 -4.46
N VAL A 242 -4.88 28.01 -4.44
CA VAL A 242 -4.37 28.84 -3.35
C VAL A 242 -3.83 30.13 -3.96
N SER A 243 -4.18 31.30 -3.41
CA SER A 243 -3.57 32.56 -3.85
C SER A 243 -2.14 32.68 -3.33
N GLU A 244 -1.25 33.30 -4.10
CA GLU A 244 0.13 33.59 -3.64
C GLU A 244 0.13 34.46 -2.37
N ASN A 245 -0.85 35.36 -2.27
CA ASN A 245 -1.06 36.21 -1.10
C ASN A 245 -1.55 35.46 0.14
N ASP A 246 -2.07 34.24 -0.02
CA ASP A 246 -2.64 33.46 1.07
C ASP A 246 -1.64 32.47 1.67
N THR A 247 -0.57 32.11 0.94
CA THR A 247 0.42 31.11 1.41
C THR A 247 1.19 31.59 2.64
N GLY A 248 1.12 30.82 3.72
CA GLY A 248 2.00 30.94 4.87
C GLY A 248 3.32 30.18 4.64
N ASN A 249 4.22 30.20 5.62
CA ASN A 249 5.52 29.53 5.53
C ASN A 249 5.47 28.01 5.82
N GLY A 250 4.29 27.44 6.11
CA GLY A 250 4.15 26.04 6.48
C GLY A 250 3.91 25.14 5.26
N PRO A 251 4.42 23.90 5.28
CA PRO A 251 4.19 22.95 4.18
C PRO A 251 2.72 22.54 4.11
N THR A 252 2.25 22.30 2.89
CA THR A 252 0.99 21.60 2.64
C THR A 252 1.08 20.18 3.19
N LYS A 253 -0.01 19.69 3.76
CA LYS A 253 -0.10 18.29 4.19
C LYS A 253 -1.49 17.75 3.98
N VAL A 254 -1.58 16.44 3.82
CA VAL A 254 -2.83 15.70 3.77
C VAL A 254 -2.91 14.83 5.01
N THR A 255 -3.87 15.11 5.89
CA THR A 255 -4.04 14.37 7.13
C THR A 255 -5.26 13.47 7.03
N PHE A 256 -5.11 12.20 7.39
CA PHE A 256 -6.26 11.31 7.54
C PHE A 256 -6.87 11.56 8.93
N LEU A 257 -8.02 12.23 8.96
CA LEU A 257 -8.77 12.53 10.16
C LEU A 257 -9.97 11.59 10.29
N ASN A 258 -10.61 11.56 11.46
CA ASN A 258 -11.88 10.86 11.59
C ASN A 258 -12.88 11.41 10.58
N SER A 259 -13.45 10.52 9.75
CA SER A 259 -14.44 10.84 8.72
C SER A 259 -13.95 11.75 7.57
N SER A 260 -12.64 12.00 7.43
CA SER A 260 -12.16 12.76 6.27
C SER A 260 -10.68 12.57 5.93
N LEU A 261 -10.36 12.68 4.65
CA LEU A 261 -8.98 12.92 4.19
C LEU A 261 -8.86 14.42 3.88
N SER A 262 -8.10 15.14 4.70
CA SER A 262 -8.09 16.61 4.72
C SER A 262 -6.78 17.18 4.19
N LEU A 263 -6.86 17.94 3.10
CA LEU A 263 -5.80 18.80 2.60
C LEU A 263 -5.76 20.07 3.44
N LEU A 264 -4.65 20.24 4.16
CA LEU A 264 -4.38 21.36 5.05
C LEU A 264 -3.32 22.25 4.41
N VAL A 265 -3.72 23.46 4.04
CA VAL A 265 -2.83 24.48 3.48
C VAL A 265 -2.61 25.56 4.53
N GLN A 266 -1.36 25.76 4.94
CA GLN A 266 -1.01 26.80 5.90
C GLN A 266 -1.19 28.18 5.25
N THR A 267 -1.99 29.03 5.89
CA THR A 267 -2.21 30.41 5.44
C THR A 267 -1.40 31.40 6.28
N ARG A 268 -1.23 32.64 5.77
CA ARG A 268 -0.59 33.73 6.53
C ARG A 268 -1.31 34.09 7.83
N GLN A 269 -2.59 33.72 7.94
CA GLN A 269 -3.37 33.81 9.17
C GLN A 269 -3.45 32.41 9.81
N PRO A 270 -2.48 32.04 10.67
CA PRO A 270 -2.37 30.69 11.21
C PRO A 270 -3.59 30.21 12.01
N SER A 271 -4.48 31.14 12.42
CA SER A 271 -5.74 30.83 13.10
C SER A 271 -6.81 30.18 12.22
N ASN A 272 -6.65 30.17 10.89
CA ASN A 272 -7.62 29.53 9.98
C ASN A 272 -6.95 28.96 8.72
N PRO A 273 -6.34 27.75 8.80
CA PRO A 273 -5.84 27.07 7.62
C PRO A 273 -6.98 26.77 6.65
N ARG A 274 -6.74 26.88 5.33
CA ARG A 274 -7.72 26.42 4.35
C ARG A 274 -7.74 24.90 4.36
N MET A 275 -8.93 24.35 4.58
CA MET A 275 -9.17 22.91 4.63
C MET A 275 -10.06 22.51 3.46
N HIS A 276 -9.56 21.62 2.63
CA HIS A 276 -10.34 20.93 1.61
C HIS A 276 -10.35 19.46 1.96
N ASN A 277 -11.53 18.85 2.05
CA ASN A 277 -11.66 17.49 2.53
C ASN A 277 -12.39 16.58 1.53
N ILE A 278 -11.96 15.33 1.49
CA ILE A 278 -12.77 14.23 0.98
C ILE A 278 -13.51 13.65 2.19
N SER A 279 -14.83 13.73 2.20
CA SER A 279 -15.67 13.13 3.25
C SER A 279 -15.58 11.61 3.17
N LEU A 280 -15.30 10.97 4.32
CA LEU A 280 -15.18 9.53 4.44
C LEU A 280 -16.29 8.98 5.35
N PRO A 281 -16.71 7.71 5.18
CA PRO A 281 -17.58 7.04 6.12
C PRO A 281 -17.05 7.15 7.56
N ALA A 282 -17.91 7.59 8.49
CA ALA A 282 -17.52 7.75 9.88
C ALA A 282 -17.04 6.43 10.49
N ALA A 283 -15.92 6.50 11.22
CA ALA A 283 -15.28 5.34 11.81
C ALA A 283 -16.14 4.74 12.92
N LYS A 284 -16.53 3.47 12.76
CA LYS A 284 -17.13 2.66 13.83
C LYS A 284 -16.09 1.92 14.66
N SER A 285 -14.95 1.64 14.05
CA SER A 285 -13.80 0.96 14.65
C SER A 285 -12.53 1.47 13.96
N THR A 286 -11.38 0.80 14.18
CA THR A 286 -10.12 1.16 13.55
C THR A 286 -10.23 1.17 12.04
N GLN A 287 -9.86 2.30 11.44
CA GLN A 287 -9.81 2.48 9.99
C GLN A 287 -8.36 2.71 9.53
N TYR A 288 -8.08 2.39 8.27
CA TYR A 288 -6.88 2.83 7.59
C TYR A 288 -7.18 3.03 6.11
N VAL A 289 -6.36 3.86 5.45
CA VAL A 289 -6.47 4.10 4.01
C VAL A 289 -5.23 3.53 3.32
N ARG A 290 -5.40 2.70 2.28
CA ARG A 290 -4.29 2.10 1.53
C ARG A 290 -4.33 2.50 0.06
N LEU A 291 -3.17 2.80 -0.51
CA LEU A 291 -2.98 2.89 -1.95
C LEU A 291 -2.74 1.48 -2.52
N GLU A 292 -3.70 1.00 -3.31
CA GLU A 292 -3.66 -0.34 -3.89
C GLU A 292 -2.92 -0.35 -5.24
N SER A 293 -2.54 -1.56 -5.70
CA SER A 293 -1.72 -1.76 -6.91
C SER A 293 -2.37 -1.24 -8.20
N ASP A 294 -3.68 -1.02 -8.19
CA ASP A 294 -4.47 -0.48 -9.29
C ASP A 294 -4.61 1.05 -9.27
N GLY A 295 -3.96 1.71 -8.30
CA GLY A 295 -3.95 3.16 -8.17
C GLY A 295 -5.12 3.74 -7.39
N HIS A 296 -6.05 2.91 -6.93
CA HIS A 296 -7.13 3.35 -6.06
C HIS A 296 -6.67 3.51 -4.63
N LEU A 297 -7.16 4.56 -3.98
CA LEU A 297 -6.98 4.78 -2.56
C LEU A 297 -8.23 4.25 -1.84
N ARG A 298 -8.09 3.23 -0.99
CA ARG A 298 -9.22 2.51 -0.40
C ARG A 298 -9.23 2.59 1.12
N LEU A 299 -10.42 2.84 1.66
CA LEU A 299 -10.69 2.88 3.09
C LEU A 299 -11.10 1.49 3.59
N TYR A 300 -10.37 0.99 4.58
CA TYR A 300 -10.67 -0.25 5.28
C TYR A 300 -11.09 0.05 6.72
N GLU A 301 -11.96 -0.80 7.29
CA GLU A 301 -12.41 -0.71 8.68
C GLU A 301 -12.42 -2.09 9.32
N TRP A 302 -12.03 -2.16 10.59
CA TRP A 302 -12.13 -3.38 11.39
C TRP A 302 -13.59 -3.79 11.59
N SER A 303 -13.90 -5.06 11.28
CA SER A 303 -15.18 -5.69 11.56
C SER A 303 -15.01 -6.63 12.74
N GLU A 304 -15.68 -6.32 13.85
CA GLU A 304 -15.72 -7.18 15.05
C GLU A 304 -16.40 -8.52 14.74
N ASP A 305 -17.44 -8.53 13.91
CA ASP A 305 -18.16 -9.75 13.51
C ASP A 305 -17.27 -10.74 12.73
N LEU A 306 -16.39 -10.22 11.88
CA LEU A 306 -15.52 -11.02 11.01
C LEU A 306 -14.08 -11.13 11.52
N LEU A 307 -13.75 -10.42 12.61
CA LEU A 307 -12.42 -10.28 13.18
C LEU A 307 -11.34 -10.01 12.12
N LYS A 308 -11.63 -9.08 11.21
CA LYS A 308 -10.74 -8.66 10.11
C LYS A 308 -11.08 -7.26 9.61
N CYS A 309 -10.12 -6.61 8.93
CA CYS A 309 -10.40 -5.39 8.18
C CYS A 309 -11.16 -5.71 6.88
N ILE A 310 -12.17 -4.91 6.59
CA ILE A 310 -12.99 -5.01 5.37
C ILE A 310 -12.96 -3.70 4.59
N LEU A 311 -13.06 -3.80 3.26
CA LEU A 311 -13.20 -2.63 2.40
C LEU A 311 -14.51 -1.91 2.72
N ARG A 312 -14.45 -0.60 2.96
CA ARG A 312 -15.62 0.24 3.22
C ARG A 312 -15.94 1.19 2.09
N SER A 313 -14.92 1.75 1.48
CA SER A 313 -15.09 2.74 0.42
C SER A 313 -13.85 2.86 -0.44
N ASP A 314 -14.05 3.27 -1.68
CA ASP A 314 -12.99 3.67 -2.60
C ASP A 314 -12.89 5.21 -2.56
N VAL A 315 -11.88 5.73 -1.84
CA VAL A 315 -11.70 7.16 -1.55
C VAL A 315 -11.51 7.95 -2.85
N THR A 316 -10.80 7.36 -3.81
CA THR A 316 -10.56 7.96 -5.12
C THR A 316 -11.84 8.13 -5.94
N MET A 317 -12.82 7.24 -5.77
CA MET A 317 -14.11 7.28 -6.48
C MET A 317 -15.19 8.12 -5.79
N LEU A 318 -14.93 8.68 -4.60
CA LEU A 318 -15.89 9.55 -3.91
C LEU A 318 -16.06 10.92 -4.57
N ARG A 319 -15.36 11.17 -5.68
CA ARG A 319 -15.50 12.38 -6.50
C ARG A 319 -16.20 12.00 -7.80
N GLU A 320 -17.27 12.72 -8.11
CA GLU A 320 -18.14 12.50 -9.29
C GLU A 320 -17.45 12.70 -10.65
N LEU A 321 -16.14 12.99 -10.67
CA LEU A 321 -15.40 13.38 -11.86
C LEU A 321 -14.54 12.26 -12.46
N ASN A 322 -14.40 11.12 -11.78
CA ASN A 322 -13.47 10.08 -12.20
C ASN A 322 -14.19 9.03 -13.06
N ASP A 323 -13.82 8.95 -14.34
CA ASP A 323 -14.10 7.77 -15.17
C ASP A 323 -13.21 6.63 -14.67
N ASP A 324 -13.75 5.42 -14.58
CA ASP A 324 -12.97 4.21 -14.25
C ASP A 324 -11.73 4.11 -15.16
N CYS A 325 -11.80 4.59 -16.40
CA CYS A 325 -10.70 4.57 -17.36
C CYS A 325 -9.53 5.52 -17.05
N GLU A 326 -9.63 6.40 -16.06
CA GLU A 326 -8.51 7.27 -15.63
C GLU A 326 -7.44 6.48 -14.85
N PHE A 327 -7.75 5.29 -14.35
CA PHE A 327 -6.83 4.48 -13.56
C PHE A 327 -5.93 3.58 -14.43
N PRO A 328 -4.68 3.33 -13.99
CA PRO A 328 -3.66 2.77 -14.88
C PRO A 328 -3.81 1.30 -15.25
N THR A 329 -4.55 0.51 -14.48
CA THR A 329 -4.57 -0.96 -14.64
C THR A 329 -5.94 -1.54 -14.97
N VAL A 330 -6.89 -0.70 -15.39
CA VAL A 330 -8.31 -1.08 -15.53
C VAL A 330 -8.50 -2.22 -16.53
N CYS A 331 -7.80 -2.15 -17.66
CA CYS A 331 -7.95 -3.10 -18.75
C CYS A 331 -6.76 -4.03 -18.98
N GLY A 332 -5.76 -4.03 -18.09
CA GLY A 332 -4.57 -4.85 -18.23
C GLY A 332 -3.72 -4.50 -19.47
N GLU A 333 -2.72 -5.33 -19.75
CA GLU A 333 -1.77 -5.08 -20.84
C GLU A 333 -2.47 -5.10 -22.21
N TYR A 334 -2.12 -4.14 -23.08
CA TYR A 334 -2.75 -3.87 -24.39
C TYR A 334 -4.28 -3.61 -24.37
N GLY A 335 -4.96 -3.66 -23.23
CA GLY A 335 -6.40 -3.40 -23.17
C GLY A 335 -6.71 -1.91 -23.28
N ILE A 336 -7.78 -1.56 -24.01
CA ILE A 336 -8.28 -0.19 -24.14
C ILE A 336 -9.55 -0.07 -23.30
N CYS A 337 -9.56 0.92 -22.40
CA CYS A 337 -10.71 1.25 -21.58
C CYS A 337 -11.57 2.31 -22.28
N THR A 338 -12.87 2.08 -22.34
CA THR A 338 -13.84 3.07 -22.81
C THR A 338 -15.11 2.97 -21.96
N ALA A 339 -15.43 4.03 -21.21
CA ALA A 339 -16.57 4.07 -20.29
C ALA A 339 -16.63 2.83 -19.36
N GLY A 340 -15.49 2.50 -18.75
CA GLY A 340 -15.32 1.32 -17.88
C GLY A 340 -15.28 -0.04 -18.59
N GLN A 341 -15.41 -0.10 -19.92
CA GLN A 341 -15.37 -1.35 -20.68
C GLN A 341 -14.01 -1.60 -21.32
N CYS A 342 -13.52 -2.83 -21.20
CA CYS A 342 -12.23 -3.24 -21.76
C CYS A 342 -12.39 -3.95 -23.09
N THR A 343 -11.66 -3.47 -24.09
CA THR A 343 -11.60 -4.08 -25.43
C THR A 343 -10.16 -4.24 -25.89
N CYS A 344 -9.93 -5.18 -26.81
CA CYS A 344 -8.60 -5.29 -27.44
C CYS A 344 -8.44 -4.28 -28.57
N PRO A 345 -7.22 -3.84 -28.88
CA PRO A 345 -6.98 -2.91 -29.97
C PRO A 345 -7.41 -3.53 -31.30
N PHE A 346 -8.13 -2.74 -32.11
CA PHE A 346 -8.54 -3.11 -33.48
C PHE A 346 -8.39 -1.92 -34.42
N GLN A 347 -8.23 -2.19 -35.72
CA GLN A 347 -8.08 -1.17 -36.75
C GLN A 347 -9.34 -1.12 -37.62
N ASP A 348 -10.15 -0.08 -37.41
CA ASP A 348 -11.44 0.17 -38.05
C ASP A 348 -12.49 -0.95 -37.93
N ASN A 349 -13.75 -0.58 -37.70
CA ASN A 349 -14.91 -1.49 -37.68
C ASN A 349 -15.16 -2.23 -39.02
N SER A 350 -14.35 -1.97 -40.04
CA SER A 350 -14.49 -2.46 -41.42
C SER A 350 -13.53 -3.59 -41.79
N SER A 351 -12.51 -3.90 -40.99
CA SER A 351 -11.53 -4.93 -41.35
C SER A 351 -11.69 -6.16 -40.45
N SER A 352 -11.91 -7.34 -41.05
CA SER A 352 -12.03 -8.63 -40.36
C SER A 352 -10.70 -9.14 -39.77
N ILE A 353 -9.71 -8.26 -39.61
CA ILE A 353 -8.34 -8.60 -39.23
C ILE A 353 -8.13 -8.22 -37.77
N ASN A 354 -8.18 -9.23 -36.91
CA ASN A 354 -7.82 -9.08 -35.51
C ASN A 354 -6.30 -9.25 -35.35
N TYR A 355 -5.64 -8.31 -34.67
CA TYR A 355 -4.21 -8.43 -34.31
C TYR A 355 -4.02 -8.88 -32.86
N PHE A 356 -5.04 -8.68 -32.02
CA PHE A 356 -5.05 -9.01 -30.61
C PHE A 356 -6.22 -9.91 -30.27
N LYS A 357 -6.06 -10.71 -29.23
CA LYS A 357 -7.13 -11.48 -28.60
C LYS A 357 -7.15 -11.19 -27.10
N PRO A 358 -8.31 -11.29 -26.45
CA PRO A 358 -8.36 -11.21 -25.00
C PRO A 358 -7.55 -12.36 -24.40
N VAL A 359 -6.82 -12.08 -23.33
CA VAL A 359 -6.14 -13.11 -22.53
C VAL A 359 -7.16 -14.10 -21.98
N HIS A 360 -8.36 -13.60 -21.63
CA HIS A 360 -9.45 -14.42 -21.12
C HIS A 360 -10.81 -13.95 -21.64
N LEU A 361 -11.55 -14.85 -22.31
CA LEU A 361 -12.81 -14.52 -23.01
C LEU A 361 -13.90 -13.90 -22.12
N ARG A 362 -13.91 -14.21 -20.82
CA ARG A 362 -14.92 -13.71 -19.86
C ARG A 362 -14.39 -12.64 -18.91
N LYS A 363 -13.10 -12.32 -18.98
CA LYS A 363 -12.44 -11.36 -18.07
C LYS A 363 -11.59 -10.41 -18.90
N ALA A 364 -12.28 -9.46 -19.53
CA ALA A 364 -11.65 -8.50 -20.45
C ALA A 364 -10.65 -7.57 -19.76
N ASN A 365 -10.78 -7.35 -18.45
CA ASN A 365 -9.87 -6.55 -17.62
C ASN A 365 -8.49 -7.21 -17.40
N LEU A 366 -8.31 -8.47 -17.79
CA LEU A 366 -7.00 -9.14 -17.76
C LEU A 366 -6.11 -8.76 -18.95
N GLY A 367 -6.60 -7.90 -19.84
CA GLY A 367 -5.85 -7.45 -21.01
C GLY A 367 -5.95 -8.37 -22.22
N CYS A 368 -5.10 -8.04 -23.17
CA CYS A 368 -5.06 -8.61 -24.50
C CYS A 368 -3.64 -9.10 -24.80
N ALA A 369 -3.55 -10.08 -25.68
CA ALA A 369 -2.29 -10.59 -26.18
C ALA A 369 -2.28 -10.48 -27.71
N PRO A 370 -1.14 -10.15 -28.33
CA PRO A 370 -1.02 -10.18 -29.78
C PRO A 370 -1.24 -11.62 -30.28
N LEU A 371 -1.90 -11.79 -31.43
CA LEU A 371 -2.11 -13.10 -32.03
C LEU A 371 -0.79 -13.73 -32.47
N ASN A 372 0.11 -12.91 -33.00
CA ASN A 372 1.46 -13.28 -33.38
C ASN A 372 2.44 -12.55 -32.46
N SER A 373 3.35 -13.30 -31.83
CA SER A 373 4.38 -12.71 -30.96
C SER A 373 5.31 -11.80 -31.75
N ILE A 374 5.62 -10.62 -31.20
CA ILE A 374 6.60 -9.71 -31.78
C ILE A 374 8.02 -10.30 -31.56
N SER A 375 8.69 -10.69 -32.64
CA SER A 375 10.05 -11.27 -32.62
C SER A 375 11.06 -10.36 -33.32
N CYS A 376 12.25 -10.19 -32.74
CA CYS A 376 13.35 -9.43 -33.35
C CYS A 376 13.83 -10.03 -34.70
N GLN A 377 13.59 -11.32 -34.96
CA GLN A 377 13.98 -11.98 -36.21
C GLN A 377 13.08 -11.58 -37.39
N GLU A 378 11.87 -11.10 -37.10
CA GLU A 378 10.86 -10.76 -38.10
C GLU A 378 10.50 -9.27 -38.09
N MET A 379 11.44 -8.41 -37.66
CA MET A 379 11.24 -6.96 -37.58
C MET A 379 10.73 -6.34 -38.89
N GLN A 380 11.17 -6.87 -40.04
CA GLN A 380 10.72 -6.42 -41.36
C GLN A 380 9.21 -6.58 -41.58
N HIS A 381 8.53 -7.43 -40.79
CA HIS A 381 7.09 -7.66 -40.86
C HIS A 381 6.31 -6.90 -39.78
N HIS A 382 7.00 -6.23 -38.85
CA HIS A 382 6.33 -5.47 -37.79
C HIS A 382 5.59 -4.28 -38.38
N LYS A 383 4.38 -4.05 -37.89
CA LYS A 383 3.54 -2.92 -38.28
C LYS A 383 3.01 -2.25 -37.02
N LEU A 384 2.96 -0.93 -37.06
CA LEU A 384 2.33 -0.13 -36.02
C LEU A 384 0.85 0.05 -36.36
N LEU A 385 -0.02 -0.25 -35.39
CA LEU A 385 -1.44 0.05 -35.47
C LEU A 385 -1.68 1.47 -34.95
N THR A 386 -2.34 2.30 -35.75
CA THR A 386 -2.71 3.65 -35.32
C THR A 386 -3.97 3.59 -34.46
N LEU A 387 -3.87 4.09 -33.23
CA LEU A 387 -4.99 4.33 -32.34
C LEU A 387 -5.16 5.85 -32.19
N THR A 388 -6.40 6.32 -32.21
CA THR A 388 -6.75 7.73 -32.01
C THR A 388 -7.48 7.91 -30.68
N ASP A 389 -7.39 9.09 -30.08
CA ASP A 389 -8.10 9.47 -28.85
C ASP A 389 -7.84 8.53 -27.66
N VAL A 390 -6.62 8.02 -27.54
CA VAL A 390 -6.18 7.15 -26.44
C VAL A 390 -5.15 7.83 -25.54
N SER A 391 -5.37 7.69 -24.23
CA SER A 391 -4.36 7.94 -23.20
C SER A 391 -3.67 6.63 -22.84
N TYR A 392 -2.50 6.72 -22.20
CA TYR A 392 -1.72 5.55 -21.84
C TYR A 392 -1.01 5.75 -20.51
N PHE A 393 -0.72 4.62 -19.87
CA PHE A 393 0.23 4.53 -18.78
C PHE A 393 1.34 3.60 -19.21
N ASP A 394 2.57 4.05 -19.05
CA ASP A 394 3.75 3.26 -19.36
C ASP A 394 4.58 3.07 -18.10
N THR A 395 5.13 1.86 -17.99
CA THR A 395 6.01 1.45 -16.91
C THR A 395 7.46 1.30 -17.38
N HIS A 396 7.69 1.22 -18.69
CA HIS A 396 8.98 0.94 -19.32
C HIS A 396 9.07 1.61 -20.71
N HIS A 397 9.74 2.76 -20.79
CA HIS A 397 9.95 3.48 -22.06
C HIS A 397 11.42 3.78 -22.30
N THR A 398 11.73 4.01 -23.57
CA THR A 398 12.97 4.63 -24.04
C THR A 398 12.56 5.95 -24.69
N ILE A 399 13.12 7.07 -24.23
CA ILE A 399 12.86 8.39 -24.84
C ILE A 399 13.73 8.50 -26.09
N GLU A 400 13.11 8.66 -27.25
CA GLU A 400 13.80 8.84 -28.53
C GLU A 400 13.63 10.27 -29.03
N ASN A 401 14.73 10.99 -29.25
CA ASN A 401 14.71 12.36 -29.76
C ASN A 401 14.32 12.41 -31.26
N ALA A 402 13.03 12.26 -31.52
CA ALA A 402 12.45 12.32 -32.85
C ALA A 402 11.94 13.73 -33.19
N THR A 403 12.24 14.22 -34.39
CA THR A 403 11.83 15.57 -34.85
C THR A 403 10.40 15.61 -35.40
N ASN A 404 9.86 14.45 -35.80
CA ASN A 404 8.50 14.31 -36.32
C ASN A 404 7.95 12.89 -36.09
N VAL A 405 6.64 12.73 -36.26
CA VAL A 405 5.91 11.47 -36.03
C VAL A 405 6.53 10.31 -36.83
N ASP A 406 6.88 10.52 -38.09
CA ASP A 406 7.41 9.45 -38.95
C ASP A 406 8.80 9.01 -38.51
N SER A 407 9.66 9.94 -38.09
CA SER A 407 10.96 9.61 -37.52
C SER A 407 10.83 8.79 -36.24
N CYS A 408 9.84 9.09 -35.39
CA CYS A 408 9.58 8.32 -34.17
C CYS A 408 9.07 6.91 -34.48
N LYS A 409 8.13 6.78 -35.43
CA LYS A 409 7.67 5.47 -35.94
C LYS A 409 8.83 4.63 -36.48
N GLN A 410 9.71 5.23 -37.26
CA GLN A 410 10.88 4.53 -37.82
C GLN A 410 11.89 4.12 -36.75
N ALA A 411 12.09 4.95 -35.71
CA ALA A 411 12.94 4.60 -34.57
C ALA A 411 12.38 3.37 -33.84
N CYS A 412 11.08 3.36 -33.54
CA CYS A 412 10.41 2.21 -32.93
C CYS A 412 10.52 0.94 -33.79
N LEU A 413 10.26 1.01 -35.09
CA LEU A 413 10.35 -0.13 -36.01
C LEU A 413 11.79 -0.69 -36.14
N LYS A 414 12.81 0.10 -35.83
CA LYS A 414 14.21 -0.33 -35.79
C LYS A 414 14.65 -0.87 -34.42
N ASN A 415 13.86 -0.66 -33.38
CA ASN A 415 14.13 -1.15 -32.05
C ASN A 415 13.18 -2.31 -31.73
N CYS A 416 13.69 -3.54 -31.72
CA CYS A 416 12.83 -4.72 -31.54
C CYS A 416 12.24 -4.86 -30.14
N SER A 417 12.68 -4.07 -29.16
CA SER A 417 12.05 -3.96 -27.84
C SER A 417 10.87 -2.98 -27.84
N CYS A 418 10.75 -2.12 -28.85
CA CYS A 418 9.65 -1.19 -28.98
C CYS A 418 8.34 -1.95 -29.27
N ARG A 419 7.26 -1.55 -28.58
CA ARG A 419 5.92 -2.14 -28.70
C ARG A 419 4.86 -1.12 -29.09
N ALA A 420 5.05 0.14 -28.69
CA ALA A 420 4.19 1.26 -29.01
C ALA A 420 5.02 2.53 -29.15
N VAL A 421 4.48 3.54 -29.83
CA VAL A 421 5.12 4.84 -30.01
C VAL A 421 4.08 5.94 -29.86
N ILE A 422 4.41 6.99 -29.11
CA ILE A 422 3.48 8.09 -28.83
C ILE A 422 4.19 9.42 -28.96
N PHE A 423 3.90 10.11 -30.06
CA PHE A 423 4.50 11.40 -30.35
C PHE A 423 3.81 12.53 -29.57
N ARG A 424 4.56 13.24 -28.71
CA ARG A 424 4.07 14.42 -27.98
C ARG A 424 4.78 15.69 -28.45
N TYR A 425 4.01 16.74 -28.71
CA TYR A 425 4.55 18.10 -28.91
C TYR A 425 4.75 18.76 -27.55
N HIS A 426 6.00 18.96 -27.12
CA HIS A 426 6.27 19.79 -25.95
C HIS A 426 6.13 21.26 -26.33
N LEU A 427 5.20 21.98 -25.67
CA LEU A 427 4.87 23.37 -25.97
C LEU A 427 5.95 24.40 -25.56
N ASN A 428 7.19 24.02 -25.23
CA ASN A 428 8.22 24.99 -24.84
C ASN A 428 9.68 24.61 -25.10
N ASP A 429 9.98 23.54 -25.82
CA ASP A 429 11.33 23.31 -26.35
C ASP A 429 11.25 22.72 -27.75
N SER A 430 11.98 23.34 -28.67
CA SER A 430 11.88 23.08 -30.11
C SER A 430 12.39 21.71 -30.56
N GLN A 431 12.84 20.83 -29.67
CA GLN A 431 13.32 19.49 -30.03
C GLN A 431 13.25 18.52 -28.85
N SER A 432 12.24 17.64 -28.83
CA SER A 432 12.30 16.25 -28.32
C SER A 432 10.88 15.70 -28.18
N ALA A 433 10.57 14.59 -28.86
CA ALA A 433 9.37 13.79 -28.65
C ALA A 433 9.71 12.54 -27.83
N ILE A 434 8.70 11.86 -27.29
CA ILE A 434 8.82 10.57 -26.59
C ILE A 434 8.62 9.44 -27.59
#